data_AF-A0A9D2CML6-F1
#
_entry.id   AF-A0A9D2CML6-F1
#
_cell.length_a   1.000
_cell.length_b   1.000
_cell.length_c   1.000
_cell.angle_alpha   90.00
_cell.angle_beta   90.00
_cell.angle_gamma   90.00
#
_symmetry.space_group_name_H-M   'P 1'
#
loop_
_entity.id
_entity.type
_entity.pdbx_description
1 polymer ?
#
loop_
_entity_poly.entity_id
_entity_poly.type
_entity_poly.pdbx_seq_one_letter_code
_entity_poly.pdbx_strand_id
1 'polypeptide(L)'
;MNKQELIKIFKGGLAYGRGYKTVELLLDKKNTQDNKLYLQAYDANLMGLPSVSGWSADAKNKLNDEVCRQTKDYNIDIYVDDVLIKQRKD
;
A
#
# COMPACT_ATOMS: atom_id res chain seq x y z
N MET A 1 13.54 -9.49 -1.95
CA MET A 1 12.38 -10.04 -2.66
C MET A 1 12.37 -9.53 -4.08
N ASN A 2 12.24 -10.43 -5.06
CA ASN A 2 12.14 -10.04 -6.45
C ASN A 2 10.71 -9.60 -6.82
N LYS A 3 10.57 -8.91 -7.97
CA LYS A 3 9.29 -8.43 -8.48
C LYS A 3 8.21 -9.51 -8.57
N GLN A 4 8.55 -10.72 -9.04
CA GLN A 4 7.56 -11.78 -9.24
C GLN A 4 7.01 -12.32 -7.92
N GLU A 5 7.87 -12.45 -6.90
CA GLU A 5 7.47 -12.81 -5.54
C GLU A 5 6.52 -11.79 -4.95
N LEU A 6 6.83 -10.50 -5.07
CA LEU A 6 5.98 -9.42 -4.59
C LEU A 6 4.61 -9.43 -5.26
N ILE A 7 4.58 -9.57 -6.59
CA ILE A 7 3.31 -9.65 -7.33
C ILE A 7 2.50 -10.87 -6.87
N LYS A 8 3.15 -12.03 -6.65
CA LYS A 8 2.46 -13.26 -6.21
C LYS A 8 1.85 -13.11 -4.82
N ILE A 9 2.58 -12.53 -3.88
CA ILE A 9 2.17 -12.37 -2.48
C ILE A 9 1.06 -11.32 -2.37
N PHE A 10 1.25 -10.16 -3.02
CA PHE A 10 0.36 -9.01 -2.89
C PHE A 10 -0.66 -8.88 -4.03
N LYS A 11 -0.91 -9.96 -4.80
CA LYS A 11 -1.88 -9.95 -5.92
C LYS A 11 -3.30 -9.53 -5.53
N GLY A 12 -3.67 -9.74 -4.26
CA GLY A 12 -4.98 -9.40 -3.71
C GLY A 12 -5.05 -7.99 -3.12
N GLY A 13 -3.95 -7.23 -3.14
CA GLY A 13 -3.88 -5.93 -2.47
C GLY A 13 -3.83 -6.04 -0.96
N LEU A 14 -4.04 -4.90 -0.30
CA LEU A 14 -4.23 -4.76 1.14
C LEU A 14 -5.50 -3.94 1.37
N ALA A 15 -6.16 -4.13 2.50
CA ALA A 15 -7.32 -3.30 2.87
C ALA A 15 -7.11 -2.70 4.25
N TYR A 16 -7.54 -1.46 4.47
CA TYR A 16 -7.61 -0.89 5.81
C TYR A 16 -8.88 -0.09 6.05
N GLY A 17 -9.37 -0.12 7.29
CA GLY A 17 -10.67 0.43 7.65
C GLY A 17 -11.75 -0.65 7.79
N ARG A 18 -13.00 -0.23 8.02
CA ARG A 18 -14.16 -1.14 8.14
C ARG A 18 -15.38 -0.51 7.50
N GLY A 19 -16.21 -1.35 6.87
CA GLY A 19 -17.47 -0.93 6.25
C GLY A 19 -17.25 0.09 5.12
N TYR A 20 -18.02 1.17 5.13
CA TYR A 20 -17.94 2.22 4.11
C TYR A 20 -16.68 3.10 4.17
N LYS A 21 -15.85 2.94 5.22
CA LYS A 21 -14.57 3.66 5.38
C LYS A 21 -13.37 2.81 4.96
N THR A 22 -13.60 1.65 4.34
CA THR A 22 -12.52 0.80 3.85
C THR A 22 -11.83 1.49 2.68
N VAL A 23 -10.51 1.51 2.74
CA VAL A 23 -9.62 1.83 1.64
C VAL A 23 -9.01 0.53 1.14
N GLU A 24 -9.15 0.29 -0.15
CA GLU A 24 -8.52 -0.81 -0.86
C GLU A 24 -7.22 -0.32 -1.50
N LEU A 25 -6.11 -1.01 -1.20
CA LEU A 25 -4.79 -0.72 -1.74
C LEU A 25 -4.46 -1.77 -2.79
N LEU A 26 -4.66 -1.43 -4.06
CA LEU A 26 -4.50 -2.36 -5.18
C LEU A 26 -3.07 -2.36 -5.71
N LEU A 27 -2.59 -3.55 -6.09
CA LEU A 27 -1.24 -3.75 -6.62
C LEU A 27 -1.03 -3.06 -7.97
N ASP A 28 -0.06 -2.15 -8.01
CA ASP A 28 0.49 -1.61 -9.26
C ASP A 28 1.63 -2.50 -9.76
N LYS A 29 1.27 -3.48 -10.59
CA LYS A 29 2.22 -4.43 -11.20
C LYS A 29 3.24 -3.76 -12.11
N LYS A 30 2.86 -2.64 -12.74
CA LYS A 30 3.70 -1.94 -13.70
C LYS A 30 4.87 -1.30 -12.98
N ASN A 31 4.60 -0.59 -11.90
CA ASN A 31 5.60 0.16 -11.14
C ASN A 31 6.33 -0.68 -10.08
N THR A 32 5.75 -1.78 -9.59
CA THR A 32 6.42 -2.73 -8.68
C THR A 32 7.74 -3.24 -9.26
N GLN A 33 8.78 -3.24 -8.43
CA GLN A 33 10.17 -3.59 -8.72
C GLN A 33 10.76 -4.46 -7.60
N ASP A 34 12.00 -4.91 -7.76
CA ASP A 34 12.69 -5.66 -6.72
C ASP A 34 12.78 -4.85 -5.41
N ASN A 35 12.32 -5.47 -4.32
CA ASN A 35 12.20 -4.89 -2.99
C ASN A 35 11.31 -3.63 -2.89
N LYS A 36 10.55 -3.27 -3.93
CA LYS A 36 9.68 -2.08 -3.95
C LYS A 36 8.28 -2.45 -4.42
N LEU A 37 7.34 -2.43 -3.49
CA LEU A 37 5.91 -2.67 -3.75
C LEU A 37 5.21 -1.33 -4.00
N TYR A 38 4.49 -1.22 -5.12
CA TYR A 38 3.66 -0.06 -5.42
C TYR A 38 2.18 -0.45 -5.33
N LEU A 39 1.41 0.37 -4.62
CA LEU A 39 -0.03 0.23 -4.42
C LEU A 39 -0.74 1.53 -4.80
N GLN A 40 -2.01 1.41 -5.18
CA GLN A 40 -2.90 2.53 -5.49
C GLN A 40 -4.11 2.52 -4.56
N ALA A 41 -4.51 3.69 -4.05
CA ALA A 41 -5.60 3.80 -3.09
C ALA A 41 -6.97 3.97 -3.76
N TYR A 42 -7.92 3.15 -3.32
CA TYR A 42 -9.31 3.15 -3.77
C TYR A 42 -10.25 3.11 -2.59
N ASP A 43 -11.49 3.57 -2.79
CA ASP A 43 -12.56 3.34 -1.81
C ASP A 43 -13.10 1.90 -1.89
N ALA A 44 -14.04 1.57 -1.01
CA ALA A 44 -14.68 0.25 -0.96
C ALA A 44 -15.46 -0.13 -2.25
N ASN A 45 -15.75 0.83 -3.13
CA ASN A 45 -16.41 0.61 -4.42
C ASN A 45 -15.41 0.60 -5.59
N LEU A 46 -14.11 0.57 -5.31
CA LEU A 46 -13.02 0.64 -6.28
C LEU A 46 -13.01 1.94 -7.09
N MET A 47 -13.50 3.03 -6.51
CA MET A 47 -13.30 4.36 -7.06
C MET A 47 -11.96 4.90 -6.57
N GLY A 48 -11.15 5.42 -7.51
CA GLY A 48 -9.83 5.97 -7.18
C GLY A 48 -9.96 7.12 -6.19
N LEU A 49 -9.18 7.06 -5.10
CA LEU A 49 -9.13 8.14 -4.13
C LEU A 49 -8.16 9.23 -4.61
N PRO A 50 -8.27 10.48 -4.10
CA PRO A 50 -7.22 11.46 -4.25
C PRO A 50 -5.90 10.89 -3.73
N SER A 51 -4.78 11.23 -4.38
CA SER A 51 -3.44 10.79 -3.97
C SER A 51 -3.25 10.94 -2.47
N VAL A 52 -2.67 9.90 -1.84
CA VAL A 52 -2.31 9.91 -0.41
C VAL A 52 -1.50 11.15 -0.04
N SER A 53 -0.73 11.75 -0.96
CA SER A 53 0.03 12.99 -0.70
C SER A 53 -0.86 14.15 -0.19
N GLY A 54 -2.12 14.22 -0.62
CA GLY A 54 -3.10 15.23 -0.20
C GLY A 54 -3.88 14.90 1.07
N TRP A 55 -3.70 13.71 1.65
CA TRP A 55 -4.44 13.30 2.84
C TRP A 55 -3.95 14.03 4.10
N SER A 56 -4.82 14.09 5.11
CA SER A 56 -4.46 14.61 6.43
C SER A 56 -3.37 13.76 7.09
N ALA A 57 -2.60 14.37 8.00
CA ALA A 57 -1.54 13.68 8.74
C ALA A 57 -2.09 12.45 9.49
N ASP A 58 -3.25 12.58 10.14
CA ASP A 58 -3.89 11.48 10.86
C ASP A 58 -4.27 10.30 9.95
N ALA A 59 -4.75 10.59 8.74
CA ALA A 59 -5.09 9.55 7.77
C ALA A 59 -3.84 8.83 7.26
N LYS A 60 -2.76 9.58 6.98
CA LYS A 60 -1.47 9.02 6.58
C LYS A 60 -0.86 8.16 7.68
N ASN A 61 -0.92 8.58 8.94
CA ASN A 61 -0.41 7.80 10.07
C ASN A 61 -1.17 6.48 10.22
N LYS A 62 -2.50 6.50 10.14
CA LYS A 62 -3.32 5.27 10.18
C LYS A 62 -3.03 4.32 9.02
N LEU A 63 -2.87 4.86 7.82
CA LEU A 63 -2.44 4.08 6.64
C LEU A 63 -1.07 3.45 6.89
N ASN A 64 -0.10 4.22 7.39
CA ASN A 64 1.25 3.74 7.66
C ASN A 64 1.27 2.63 8.71
N ASP A 65 0.61 2.84 9.85
CA ASP A 65 0.52 1.85 10.93
C ASP A 65 -0.03 0.53 10.41
N GLU A 66 -1.11 0.60 9.61
CA GLU A 66 -1.74 -0.60 9.09
C GLU A 66 -0.90 -1.30 8.01
N VAL A 67 -0.33 -0.56 7.06
CA VAL A 67 0.57 -1.12 6.03
C VAL A 67 1.78 -1.77 6.70
N CYS A 68 2.38 -1.12 7.69
CA CYS A 68 3.48 -1.67 8.47
C CYS A 68 3.06 -2.94 9.23
N ARG A 69 1.87 -2.96 9.83
CA ARG A 69 1.34 -4.12 10.55
C ARG A 69 1.11 -5.32 9.63
N GLN A 70 0.46 -5.12 8.48
CA GLN A 70 0.15 -6.18 7.51
C GLN A 70 1.39 -6.70 6.78
N THR A 71 2.44 -5.88 6.67
CA THR A 71 3.66 -6.24 5.93
C THR A 71 4.89 -6.39 6.80
N LYS A 72 4.71 -6.56 8.12
CA LYS A 72 5.81 -6.59 9.11
C LYS A 72 6.90 -7.62 8.81
N ASP A 73 6.54 -8.74 8.19
CA ASP A 73 7.44 -9.87 7.93
C ASP A 73 8.23 -9.72 6.61
N TYR A 74 7.98 -8.64 5.84
CA TYR A 74 8.63 -8.39 4.56
C TYR A 74 9.56 -7.19 4.64
N ASN A 75 10.85 -7.39 4.35
CA ASN A 75 11.82 -6.30 4.31
C ASN A 75 11.85 -5.61 2.93
N ILE A 76 10.88 -4.73 2.70
CA ILE A 76 10.63 -4.07 1.40
C ILE A 76 10.17 -2.62 1.60
N ASP A 77 10.42 -1.79 0.60
CA ASP A 77 9.82 -0.46 0.48
C ASP A 77 8.40 -0.60 -0.04
N ILE A 78 7.47 0.18 0.53
CA ILE A 78 6.07 0.21 0.09
C ILE A 78 5.66 1.63 -0.21
N TYR A 79 5.18 1.84 -1.43
CA TYR A 79 4.65 3.09 -1.94
C TYR A 79 3.13 2.98 -2.13
N VAL A 80 2.39 4.01 -1.73
CA VAL A 80 0.95 4.15 -2.01
C VAL A 80 0.74 5.49 -2.71
N ASP A 81 0.18 5.46 -3.93
CA ASP A 81 0.05 6.65 -4.80
C ASP A 81 1.36 7.46 -4.91
N ASP A 82 2.47 6.76 -5.14
CA ASP A 82 3.84 7.27 -5.22
C ASP A 82 4.43 7.87 -3.92
N VAL A 83 3.68 7.82 -2.81
CA VAL A 83 4.18 8.23 -1.49
C VAL A 83 4.82 7.04 -0.79
N LEU A 84 6.06 7.20 -0.32
CA LEU A 84 6.72 6.18 0.52
C LEU A 84 6.00 6.08 1.87
N ILE A 85 5.41 4.92 2.15
CA ILE A 85 4.69 4.64 3.39
C ILE A 85 5.56 3.85 4.36
N LYS A 86 6.24 2.82 3.85
CA LYS A 86 7.14 1.98 4.65
C LYS A 86 8.50 1.91 3.96
N GLN A 87 9.54 2.18 4.73
CA GLN A 87 10.92 1.99 4.31
C GLN A 87 11.41 0.61 4.79
N ARG A 88 12.16 -0.08 3.93
CA ARG A 88 12.90 -1.29 4.30
C ARG A 88 13.94 -0.96 5.40
N LYS A 89 14.28 -1.95 6.20
CA LYS A 89 15.39 -1.88 7.15
C LYS A 89 16.66 -2.37 6.45
N ASP A 90 17.76 -1.67 6.66
CA ASP A 90 19.08 -2.08 6.17
C ASP A 90 19.61 -3.31 6.92
#